data_AF-A0A2R6G812-F1
#
_entry.id   AF-A0A2R6G812-F1
#
_cell.length_a   1.000
_cell.length_b   1.000
_cell.length_c   1.000
_cell.angle_alpha   90.00
_cell.angle_beta   90.00
_cell.angle_gamma   90.00
#
_symmetry.space_group_name_H-M   'P 1'
#
loop_
_entity.id
_entity.type
_entity.pdbx_description
1 polymer ?
#
loop_
_entity_poly.entity_id
_entity_poly.type
_entity_poly.pdbx_seq_one_letter_code
_entity_poly.pdbx_strand_id
1 'polypeptide(L)'
;MTDAEYDEETVTRTWTSDVSLVRSRLRTVGVGVGTGLVAGMGAFMYVRDELVPTHGIPLLPGPEWYPVVMMALAGIYVYLLTPDSRESIVAGLVGFLVAVSTLVAAVVVPLYVLYPGPARGPLARQYLREAFPGLLNGLVLVYFGGYLTALLVLGYLDV
;
A
#
# COMPACT_ATOMS: atom_id res chain seq x y z
N MET A 1 14.53 -42.26 -33.94
CA MET A 1 13.62 -42.33 -32.79
C MET A 1 14.33 -41.60 -31.67
N THR A 2 14.36 -40.25 -31.71
CA THR A 2 15.14 -39.44 -30.74
C THR A 2 14.92 -37.92 -30.76
N ASP A 3 14.14 -37.32 -31.69
CA ASP A 3 14.06 -35.85 -31.78
C ASP A 3 12.71 -35.25 -31.34
N ALA A 4 11.64 -36.04 -31.24
CA ALA A 4 10.31 -35.53 -30.87
C ALA A 4 10.05 -35.48 -29.35
N GLU A 5 10.78 -36.26 -28.55
CA GLU A 5 10.59 -36.34 -27.09
C GLU A 5 11.30 -35.20 -26.34
N TYR A 6 12.26 -34.54 -27.00
CA TYR A 6 13.03 -33.42 -26.42
C TYR A 6 12.28 -32.07 -26.44
N ASP A 7 11.22 -31.95 -27.24
CA ASP A 7 10.49 -30.70 -27.48
C ASP A 7 9.27 -30.53 -26.55
N GLU A 8 8.60 -31.63 -26.17
CA GLU A 8 7.41 -31.54 -25.31
C GLU A 8 7.75 -31.25 -23.84
N GLU A 9 8.82 -31.82 -23.29
CA GLU A 9 9.26 -31.54 -21.91
C GLU A 9 9.78 -30.11 -21.74
N THR A 10 10.46 -29.56 -22.75
CA THR A 10 11.00 -28.20 -22.71
C THR A 10 9.89 -27.16 -22.87
N VAL A 11 8.92 -27.39 -23.76
CA VAL A 11 7.74 -26.52 -23.92
C VAL A 11 6.85 -26.55 -22.67
N THR A 12 6.62 -27.70 -22.05
CA THR A 12 5.80 -27.78 -20.82
C THR A 12 6.49 -27.16 -19.60
N ARG A 13 7.82 -27.32 -19.46
CA ARG A 13 8.59 -26.66 -18.39
C ARG A 13 8.64 -25.13 -18.55
N THR A 14 8.83 -24.63 -19.76
CA THR A 14 8.82 -23.18 -20.02
C THR A 14 7.45 -22.57 -19.71
N TRP A 15 6.36 -23.19 -20.21
CA TRP A 15 4.99 -22.75 -19.92
C TRP A 15 4.66 -22.72 -18.41
N THR A 16 5.03 -23.77 -17.67
CA THR A 16 4.76 -23.84 -16.22
C THR A 16 5.60 -22.84 -15.43
N SER A 17 6.84 -22.58 -15.85
CA SER A 17 7.68 -21.53 -15.25
C SER A 17 7.12 -20.12 -15.50
N ASP A 18 6.59 -19.83 -16.69
CA ASP A 18 6.03 -18.51 -17.01
C ASP A 18 4.73 -18.24 -16.24
N VAL A 19 3.85 -19.24 -16.14
CA VAL A 19 2.59 -19.10 -15.40
C VAL A 19 2.83 -18.92 -13.89
N SER A 20 3.81 -19.62 -13.31
CA SER A 20 4.16 -19.45 -11.89
C SER A 20 4.79 -18.08 -11.62
N LEU A 21 5.64 -17.57 -12.52
CA LEU A 21 6.20 -16.22 -12.46
C LEU A 21 5.13 -15.13 -12.56
N VAL A 22 4.22 -15.24 -13.53
CA VAL A 22 3.12 -14.28 -13.71
C VAL A 22 2.18 -14.28 -12.51
N ARG A 23 1.85 -15.47 -11.98
CA ARG A 23 1.03 -15.59 -10.75
C ARG A 23 1.73 -14.95 -9.55
N SER A 24 3.04 -15.16 -9.38
CA SER A 24 3.79 -14.54 -8.28
C SER A 24 3.73 -13.02 -8.37
N ARG A 25 4.04 -12.45 -9.54
CA ARG A 25 3.99 -11.00 -9.77
C ARG A 25 2.60 -10.40 -9.55
N LEU A 26 1.55 -11.07 -10.05
CA LEU A 26 0.16 -10.64 -9.83
C LEU A 26 -0.20 -10.64 -8.35
N ARG A 27 0.26 -11.64 -7.60
CA ARG A 27 0.07 -11.69 -6.14
C ARG A 27 0.82 -10.54 -5.46
N THR A 28 2.09 -10.30 -5.80
CA THR A 28 2.89 -9.18 -5.25
C THR A 28 2.21 -7.84 -5.48
N VAL A 29 1.72 -7.60 -6.71
CA VAL A 29 0.98 -6.39 -7.07
C VAL A 29 -0.36 -6.32 -6.31
N GLY A 30 -1.10 -7.43 -6.22
CA GLY A 30 -2.35 -7.48 -5.48
C GLY A 30 -2.20 -7.18 -3.99
N VAL A 31 -1.14 -7.71 -3.36
CA VAL A 31 -0.78 -7.39 -1.96
C VAL A 31 -0.49 -5.91 -1.82
N GLY A 32 0.38 -5.36 -2.67
CA GLY A 32 0.70 -3.94 -2.67
C GLY A 32 -0.56 -3.07 -2.84
N VAL A 33 -1.42 -3.38 -3.81
CA VAL A 33 -2.67 -2.63 -4.03
C VAL A 33 -3.57 -2.69 -2.79
N GLY A 34 -3.78 -3.87 -2.21
CA GLY A 34 -4.63 -4.05 -1.04
C GLY A 34 -4.14 -3.27 0.17
N THR A 35 -2.86 -3.43 0.53
CA THR A 35 -2.27 -2.70 1.66
C THR A 35 -2.17 -1.20 1.39
N GLY A 36 -1.88 -0.81 0.15
CA GLY A 36 -1.84 0.57 -0.29
C GLY A 36 -3.18 1.29 -0.15
N LEU A 37 -4.29 0.63 -0.53
CA LEU A 37 -5.64 1.18 -0.33
C LEU A 37 -5.92 1.42 1.16
N VAL A 38 -5.59 0.46 2.02
CA VAL A 38 -5.77 0.59 3.48
C VAL A 38 -4.92 1.71 4.04
N ALA A 39 -3.64 1.79 3.66
CA ALA A 39 -2.74 2.85 4.11
C ALA A 39 -3.20 4.24 3.61
N GLY A 40 -3.65 4.35 2.37
CA GLY A 40 -4.17 5.60 1.79
C GLY A 40 -5.44 6.08 2.49
N MET A 41 -6.36 5.16 2.83
CA MET A 41 -7.53 5.48 3.65
C MET A 41 -7.13 5.91 5.07
N GLY A 42 -6.20 5.19 5.69
CA GLY A 42 -5.67 5.56 7.01
C GLY A 42 -5.04 6.95 7.02
N ALA A 43 -4.26 7.29 6.00
CA ALA A 43 -3.67 8.62 5.84
C ALA A 43 -4.71 9.73 5.66
N PHE A 44 -5.78 9.45 4.93
CA PHE A 44 -6.90 10.37 4.78
C PHE A 44 -7.64 10.59 6.11
N MET A 45 -7.93 9.51 6.83
CA MET A 45 -8.56 9.56 8.17
C MET A 45 -7.69 10.28 9.19
N TYR A 46 -6.35 10.16 9.09
CA TYR A 46 -5.42 10.88 9.97
C TYR A 46 -5.55 12.40 9.86
N VAL A 47 -5.88 12.92 8.67
CA VAL A 47 -6.05 14.37 8.43
C VAL A 47 -7.49 14.85 8.63
N ARG A 48 -8.44 13.92 8.63
CA ARG A 48 -9.84 14.18 8.94
C ARG A 48 -10.18 13.47 10.24
N ASP A 49 -9.57 13.96 11.32
CA ASP A 49 -9.82 13.56 12.70
C ASP A 49 -11.32 13.53 13.06
N GLU A 50 -12.10 14.45 12.50
CA GLU A 50 -13.56 14.48 12.59
C GLU A 50 -14.28 13.22 12.05
N LEU A 51 -13.63 12.46 11.17
CA LEU A 51 -14.18 11.23 10.56
C LEU A 51 -13.72 9.96 11.28
N VAL A 52 -12.88 10.08 12.31
CA VAL A 52 -12.37 8.93 13.06
C VAL A 52 -13.46 8.43 14.02
N PRO A 53 -13.67 7.10 14.13
CA PRO A 53 -14.65 6.55 15.05
C PRO A 53 -14.40 7.05 16.48
N THR A 54 -15.37 7.76 17.04
CA THR A 54 -15.30 8.34 18.39
C THR A 54 -15.28 7.30 19.49
N HIS A 55 -15.75 6.09 19.19
CA HIS A 55 -15.63 4.92 20.06
C HIS A 55 -14.28 4.28 19.76
N GLY A 56 -13.25 4.75 20.48
CA GLY A 56 -11.90 4.22 20.36
C GLY A 56 -11.85 2.70 20.54
N ILE A 57 -10.89 2.05 19.90
CA ILE A 57 -10.61 0.63 20.14
C ILE A 57 -10.03 0.51 21.56
N PRO A 58 -10.51 -0.41 22.41
CA PRO A 58 -10.03 -0.53 23.80
C PRO A 58 -8.53 -0.86 23.94
N LEU A 59 -7.87 -1.30 22.86
CA LEU A 59 -6.42 -1.55 22.82
C LEU A 59 -5.58 -0.31 22.46
N LEU A 60 -6.19 0.78 21.99
CA LEU A 60 -5.47 1.96 21.53
C LEU A 60 -5.53 3.08 22.58
N PRO A 61 -4.48 3.90 22.72
CA PRO A 61 -4.44 5.00 23.71
C PRO A 61 -5.51 6.07 23.48
N GLY A 62 -6.01 6.20 22.25
CA GLY A 62 -7.03 7.16 21.84
C GLY A 62 -7.53 6.91 20.42
N PRO A 63 -8.63 7.55 20.00
CA PRO A 63 -9.18 7.40 18.65
C PRO A 63 -8.20 7.86 17.57
N GLU A 64 -7.38 8.88 17.82
CA GLU A 64 -6.37 9.37 16.85
C GLU A 64 -5.32 8.33 16.45
N TRP A 65 -5.13 7.28 17.26
CA TRP A 65 -4.16 6.22 16.97
C TRP A 65 -4.66 5.22 15.93
N TYR A 66 -5.97 5.15 15.69
CA TYR A 66 -6.58 4.21 14.75
C TYR A 66 -5.97 4.30 13.33
N PRO A 67 -5.97 5.48 12.67
CA PRO A 67 -5.39 5.62 11.35
C PRO A 67 -3.88 5.31 11.32
N VAL A 68 -3.15 5.68 12.38
CA VAL A 68 -1.71 5.40 12.51
C VAL A 68 -1.43 3.91 12.56
N VAL A 69 -2.17 3.18 13.39
CA VAL A 69 -2.05 1.73 13.51
C VAL A 69 -2.43 1.04 12.20
N MET A 70 -3.48 1.49 11.51
CA MET A 70 -3.87 0.92 10.20
C MET A 70 -2.78 1.11 9.14
N MET A 71 -2.18 2.30 9.06
CA MET A 71 -1.06 2.56 8.15
C MET A 71 0.17 1.70 8.48
N ALA A 72 0.50 1.57 9.77
CA ALA A 72 1.63 0.77 10.22
C ALA A 72 1.40 -0.72 9.92
N LEU A 73 0.20 -1.24 10.24
CA LEU A 73 -0.19 -2.61 9.93
C LEU A 73 -0.16 -2.88 8.43
N ALA A 74 -0.62 -1.96 7.59
CA ALA A 74 -0.53 -2.10 6.15
C ALA A 74 0.93 -2.30 5.69
N GLY A 75 1.88 -1.54 6.24
CA GLY A 75 3.31 -1.73 5.98
C GLY A 75 3.86 -3.07 6.48
N ILE A 76 3.45 -3.51 7.69
CA ILE A 76 3.81 -4.81 8.26
C ILE A 76 3.29 -5.95 7.37
N TYR A 77 2.03 -5.87 6.95
CA TYR A 77 1.38 -6.89 6.14
C TYR A 77 2.04 -7.06 4.77
N VAL A 78 2.53 -5.98 4.14
CA VAL A 78 3.31 -6.10 2.90
C VAL A 78 4.50 -7.02 3.09
N TYR A 79 5.24 -6.83 4.19
CA TYR A 79 6.40 -7.65 4.48
C TYR A 79 6.00 -9.11 4.75
N LEU A 80 5.01 -9.34 5.60
CA LEU A 80 4.56 -10.68 5.99
C LEU A 80 3.95 -11.49 4.85
N LEU A 81 3.26 -10.83 3.91
CA LEU A 81 2.56 -11.51 2.82
C LEU A 81 3.46 -11.83 1.62
N THR A 82 4.72 -11.39 1.65
CA THR A 82 5.64 -11.53 0.53
C THR A 82 6.83 -12.42 0.90
N PRO A 83 6.99 -13.59 0.27
CA PRO A 83 7.98 -14.59 0.68
C PRO A 83 9.43 -14.17 0.36
N ASP A 84 9.64 -13.42 -0.73
CA ASP A 84 10.97 -12.98 -1.15
C ASP A 84 11.21 -11.51 -0.81
N SER A 85 12.41 -11.18 -0.32
CA SER A 85 12.79 -9.80 0.04
C SER A 85 12.69 -8.84 -1.15
N ARG A 86 13.03 -9.31 -2.35
CA ARG A 86 12.94 -8.51 -3.59
C ARG A 86 11.50 -8.25 -4.00
N GLU A 87 10.63 -9.25 -3.88
CA GLU A 87 9.20 -9.08 -4.13
C GLU A 87 8.57 -8.16 -3.07
N SER A 88 9.03 -8.23 -1.82
CA SER A 88 8.53 -7.43 -0.71
C SER A 88 8.78 -5.93 -0.91
N ILE A 89 9.96 -5.57 -1.41
CA ILE A 89 10.29 -4.18 -1.78
C ILE A 89 9.37 -3.70 -2.91
N VAL A 90 9.13 -4.54 -3.94
CA VAL A 90 8.25 -4.19 -5.06
C VAL A 90 6.81 -4.03 -4.58
N ALA A 91 6.29 -4.95 -3.77
CA ALA A 91 4.96 -4.84 -3.16
C ALA A 91 4.85 -3.58 -2.30
N GLY A 92 5.90 -3.24 -1.53
CA GLY A 92 5.98 -2.04 -0.72
C GLY A 92 5.90 -0.76 -1.55
N LEU A 93 6.65 -0.68 -2.65
CA LEU A 93 6.61 0.44 -3.59
C LEU A 93 5.26 0.56 -4.30
N VAL A 94 4.71 -0.56 -4.78
CA VAL A 94 3.38 -0.58 -5.40
C VAL A 94 2.33 -0.11 -4.39
N GLY A 95 2.36 -0.62 -3.16
CA GLY A 95 1.44 -0.22 -2.12
C GLY A 95 1.61 1.23 -1.70
N PHE A 96 2.83 1.74 -1.64
CA PHE A 96 3.07 3.15 -1.39
C PHE A 96 2.50 4.04 -2.51
N LEU A 97 2.73 3.69 -3.78
CA LEU A 97 2.16 4.43 -4.91
C LEU A 97 0.63 4.40 -4.91
N VAL A 98 0.03 3.25 -4.60
CA VAL A 98 -1.42 3.09 -4.47
C VAL A 98 -1.94 3.90 -3.29
N ALA A 99 -1.25 3.91 -2.15
CA ALA A 99 -1.63 4.70 -0.97
C ALA A 99 -1.62 6.20 -1.28
N VAL A 100 -0.56 6.69 -1.92
CA VAL A 100 -0.48 8.09 -2.38
C VAL A 100 -1.60 8.39 -3.36
N SER A 101 -1.83 7.53 -4.35
CA SER A 101 -2.90 7.72 -5.34
C SER A 101 -4.28 7.74 -4.68
N THR A 102 -4.51 6.86 -3.71
CA THR A 102 -5.76 6.76 -2.94
C THR A 102 -5.96 8.00 -2.08
N LEU A 103 -4.91 8.47 -1.42
CA LEU A 103 -4.93 9.70 -0.62
C LEU A 103 -5.25 10.92 -1.51
N VAL A 104 -4.56 11.05 -2.65
CA VAL A 104 -4.84 12.12 -3.62
C VAL A 104 -6.27 12.03 -4.11
N ALA A 105 -6.74 10.83 -4.49
CA ALA A 105 -8.11 10.63 -4.92
C ALA A 105 -9.11 10.99 -3.81
N ALA A 106 -8.86 10.61 -2.56
CA ALA A 106 -9.73 10.92 -1.44
C ALA A 106 -9.83 12.43 -1.16
N VAL A 107 -8.77 13.21 -1.45
CA VAL A 107 -8.79 14.67 -1.34
C VAL A 107 -9.44 15.32 -2.56
N VAL A 108 -9.11 14.84 -3.76
CA VAL A 108 -9.48 15.46 -5.02
C VAL A 108 -10.91 15.11 -5.44
N VAL A 109 -11.32 13.85 -5.32
CA VAL A 109 -12.64 13.37 -5.77
C VAL A 109 -13.79 14.15 -5.13
N PRO A 110 -13.82 14.38 -3.79
CA PRO A 110 -14.89 15.18 -3.19
C PRO A 110 -14.95 16.61 -3.75
N LEU A 111 -13.82 17.24 -4.07
CA LEU A 111 -13.82 18.58 -4.68
C LEU A 111 -14.46 18.58 -6.07
N TYR A 112 -14.26 17.53 -6.85
CA TYR A 112 -14.88 17.38 -8.18
C TYR A 112 -16.38 17.07 -8.09
N VAL A 113 -16.80 16.34 -7.06
CA VAL A 113 -18.22 15.98 -6.83
C VAL A 113 -19.01 17.15 -6.24
N LEU A 114 -18.48 17.85 -5.23
CA LEU A 114 -19.20 18.89 -4.50
C LEU A 114 -19.12 20.29 -5.14
N TYR A 115 -18.06 20.62 -5.88
CA TYR A 115 -17.87 21.97 -6.43
C TYR A 115 -17.80 21.99 -7.95
N PRO A 116 -18.93 22.11 -8.67
CA PRO A 116 -18.90 22.30 -10.10
C PRO A 116 -18.61 23.78 -10.48
N GLY A 117 -17.33 24.21 -10.52
CA GLY A 117 -16.95 25.54 -11.07
C GLY A 117 -15.48 25.70 -11.53
N PRO A 118 -15.11 26.80 -12.20
CA PRO A 118 -13.72 27.06 -12.64
C PRO A 118 -12.72 27.26 -11.48
N ALA A 119 -13.21 27.51 -10.26
CA ALA A 119 -12.40 27.60 -9.04
C ALA A 119 -11.87 26.23 -8.51
N ARG A 120 -12.32 25.11 -9.10
CA ARG A 120 -11.91 23.73 -8.74
C ARG A 120 -10.39 23.52 -8.77
N GLY A 121 -9.77 23.87 -9.89
CA GLY A 121 -8.35 23.63 -10.14
C GLY A 121 -7.44 24.40 -9.18
N PRO A 122 -7.64 25.72 -8.99
CA PRO A 122 -6.88 26.52 -8.04
C PRO A 122 -6.99 26.01 -6.59
N LEU A 123 -8.21 25.70 -6.14
CA LEU A 123 -8.45 25.21 -4.77
C LEU A 123 -7.81 23.85 -4.53
N ALA A 124 -7.97 22.91 -5.46
CA ALA A 124 -7.33 21.60 -5.37
C ALA A 124 -5.80 21.72 -5.34
N ARG A 125 -5.23 22.60 -6.18
CA ARG A 125 -3.78 22.80 -6.23
C ARG A 125 -3.24 23.44 -4.95
N GLN A 126 -3.97 24.39 -4.36
CA GLN A 126 -3.58 25.00 -3.09
C GLN A 126 -3.63 23.97 -1.95
N TYR A 127 -4.72 23.20 -1.86
CA TYR A 127 -4.86 22.15 -0.85
C TYR A 127 -3.77 21.08 -0.97
N LEU A 128 -3.47 20.62 -2.20
CA LEU A 128 -2.34 19.72 -2.41
C LEU A 128 -1.03 20.39 -2.01
N ARG A 129 -0.78 21.65 -2.35
CA ARG A 129 0.51 22.26 -2.05
C ARG A 129 0.77 22.42 -0.54
N GLU A 130 -0.26 22.75 0.23
CA GLU A 130 -0.13 23.01 1.67
C GLU A 130 -0.20 21.73 2.52
N ALA A 131 -1.17 20.85 2.25
CA ALA A 131 -1.39 19.67 3.09
C ALA A 131 -0.60 18.43 2.63
N PHE A 132 -0.31 18.29 1.33
CA PHE A 132 0.31 17.09 0.78
C PHE A 132 1.71 16.79 1.33
N PRO A 133 2.62 17.76 1.55
CA PRO A 133 3.95 17.46 2.08
C PRO A 133 3.90 16.83 3.48
N GLY A 134 3.05 17.36 4.36
CA GLY A 134 2.87 16.82 5.72
C GLY A 134 2.22 15.43 5.70
N LEU A 135 1.19 15.27 4.88
CA LEU A 135 0.52 13.99 4.62
C LEU A 135 1.48 12.91 4.09
N LEU A 136 2.26 13.26 3.08
CA LEU A 136 3.21 12.37 2.44
C LEU A 136 4.30 11.97 3.44
N ASN A 137 4.79 12.91 4.25
CA ASN A 137 5.79 12.62 5.26
C ASN A 137 5.22 11.66 6.33
N GLY A 138 4.02 11.93 6.85
CA GLY A 138 3.35 11.02 7.80
C GLY A 138 3.13 9.62 7.22
N LEU A 139 2.65 9.55 5.97
CA LEU A 139 2.48 8.28 5.26
C LEU A 139 3.80 7.52 5.11
N VAL A 140 4.85 8.18 4.63
CA VAL A 140 6.19 7.57 4.49
C VAL A 140 6.67 7.05 5.83
N LEU A 141 6.62 7.87 6.87
CA LEU A 141 7.21 7.57 8.17
C LEU A 141 6.47 6.44 8.88
N VAL A 142 5.13 6.41 8.81
CA VAL A 142 4.32 5.37 9.46
C VAL A 142 4.28 4.08 8.64
N TYR A 143 4.09 4.16 7.32
CA TYR A 143 4.02 2.99 6.45
C TYR A 143 5.38 2.28 6.37
N PHE A 144 6.45 3.00 6.04
CA PHE A 144 7.79 2.40 6.03
C PHE A 144 8.30 2.12 7.44
N GLY A 145 7.89 2.90 8.45
CA GLY A 145 8.19 2.58 9.84
C GLY A 145 7.64 1.23 10.25
N GLY A 146 6.37 0.93 9.91
CA GLY A 146 5.76 -0.38 10.13
C GLY A 146 6.47 -1.49 9.36
N TYR A 147 6.75 -1.27 8.07
CA TYR A 147 7.48 -2.21 7.22
C TYR A 147 8.87 -2.55 7.79
N LEU A 148 9.65 -1.53 8.17
CA LEU A 148 10.99 -1.70 8.75
C LEU A 148 10.95 -2.39 10.12
N THR A 149 9.91 -2.10 10.93
CA THR A 149 9.70 -2.77 12.21
C THR A 149 9.45 -4.27 12.00
N ALA A 150 8.63 -4.64 11.02
CA ALA A 150 8.41 -6.05 10.69
C ALA A 150 9.69 -6.75 10.23
N LEU A 151 10.47 -6.09 9.37
CA LEU A 151 11.79 -6.54 8.93
C LEU A 151 12.74 -6.80 10.10
N LEU A 152 12.84 -5.84 11.03
CA LEU A 152 13.72 -5.95 12.20
C LEU A 152 13.28 -7.05 13.16
N VAL A 153 11.97 -7.16 13.43
CA VAL A 153 11.44 -8.15 14.36
C VAL A 153 11.59 -9.57 13.81
N LEU A 154 11.19 -9.82 12.54
CA LEU A 154 11.38 -11.14 11.95
C LEU A 154 12.87 -11.46 11.76
N GLY A 155 13.67 -10.49 11.32
CA GLY A 155 15.11 -10.69 11.19
C GLY A 155 15.81 -10.97 12.52
N TYR A 156 15.27 -10.51 13.64
CA TYR A 156 15.76 -10.86 14.98
C TYR A 156 15.30 -12.25 15.44
N LEU A 157 14.08 -12.66 15.09
CA LEU A 157 13.51 -13.96 15.47
C LEU A 157 14.03 -15.14 14.63
N ASP A 158 14.51 -14.88 13.41
CA ASP A 158 15.15 -15.87 12.54
C ASP A 158 16.65 -16.13 12.89
N VAL A 159 17.16 -15.56 13.99
CA VAL A 159 18.51 -15.80 14.56
C VAL A 159 18.43 -16.79 15.72
#